data_AF-T1A1U0-F1
#
_entry.id   AF-T1A1U0-F1
#
_cell.length_a   1.000
_cell.length_b   1.000
_cell.length_c   1.000
_cell.angle_alpha   90.00
_cell.angle_beta   90.00
_cell.angle_gamma   90.00
#
_symmetry.space_group_name_H-M   'P 1'
#
loop_
_entity.id
_entity.type
_entity.pdbx_description
1 polymer ?
#
loop_
_entity_poly.entity_id
_entity_poly.type
_entity_poly.pdbx_seq_one_letter_code
_entity_poly.pdbx_strand_id
1 'polypeptide(L)'
;APKRNSDGPKSLAEVDPKLLETYEKLGVPLHERARLAGVAVDAVFDSVSVATTFKQRLHDAGVIFCPFSEAVTDHPELIERYLGSVVPYSDNFFAALNSAVFSDGSFVYVPKGVRCPMELSTYFRINAAKTGQFERTLIIAEEGASVSYLEGCSAPQRDENQLHAAVVELVALERPTSSTRRCRT
;
A
#
# COMPACT_ATOMS: atom_id res chain seq x y z
N ALA A 1 -3.96 -35.73 3.95
CA ALA A 1 -2.83 -34.96 4.51
C ALA A 1 -1.63 -35.11 3.57
N PRO A 2 -0.99 -34.03 3.08
CA PRO A 2 0.20 -34.17 2.25
C PRO A 2 1.47 -34.32 3.12
N LYS A 3 2.42 -35.11 2.62
CA LYS A 3 3.67 -35.53 3.28
C LYS A 3 4.70 -34.38 3.32
N ARG A 4 5.46 -34.29 4.42
CA ARG A 4 6.64 -33.41 4.56
C ARG A 4 7.79 -33.95 3.70
N ASN A 5 8.24 -33.19 2.71
CA ASN A 5 9.53 -33.41 2.06
C ASN A 5 10.63 -32.88 3.00
N SER A 6 11.63 -33.70 3.29
CA SER A 6 12.65 -33.46 4.31
C SER A 6 14.05 -33.32 3.72
N ASP A 7 14.22 -32.54 2.66
CA ASP A 7 15.54 -32.31 2.05
C ASP A 7 15.80 -30.81 1.83
N GLY A 8 15.99 -30.09 2.95
CA GLY A 8 16.61 -28.76 2.95
C GLY A 8 18.07 -28.87 3.43
N PRO A 9 18.99 -28.02 2.93
CA PRO A 9 20.41 -28.05 3.30
C PRO A 9 20.60 -27.83 4.79
N LYS A 10 21.56 -28.57 5.39
CA LYS A 10 21.75 -28.62 6.85
C LYS A 10 22.69 -27.54 7.37
N SER A 11 23.36 -26.80 6.47
CA SER A 11 24.25 -25.70 6.83
C SER A 11 24.39 -24.65 5.73
N LEU A 12 24.80 -23.44 6.11
CA LEU A 12 25.08 -22.31 5.21
C LEU A 12 26.18 -22.60 4.16
N ALA A 13 27.03 -23.61 4.40
CA ALA A 13 28.11 -24.00 3.50
C ALA A 13 27.62 -24.83 2.29
N GLU A 14 26.39 -25.34 2.32
CA GLU A 14 25.76 -26.09 1.22
C GLU A 14 24.94 -25.18 0.28
N VAL A 15 24.90 -23.88 0.55
CA VAL A 15 24.11 -22.90 -0.21
C VAL A 15 24.90 -22.44 -1.44
N ASP A 16 24.25 -22.46 -2.61
CA ASP A 16 24.82 -21.99 -3.87
C ASP A 16 25.43 -20.57 -3.71
N PRO A 17 26.68 -20.33 -4.16
CA PRO A 17 27.32 -19.02 -4.10
C PRO A 17 26.48 -17.87 -4.69
N LYS A 18 25.67 -18.15 -5.72
CA LYS A 18 24.79 -17.17 -6.36
C LYS A 18 23.63 -16.73 -5.45
N LEU A 19 23.16 -17.62 -4.58
CA LEU A 19 22.15 -17.32 -3.57
C LEU A 19 22.71 -16.42 -2.46
N LEU A 20 23.95 -16.69 -2.01
CA LEU A 20 24.62 -15.86 -1.02
C LEU A 20 24.81 -14.42 -1.50
N GLU A 21 25.23 -14.25 -2.76
CA GLU A 21 25.34 -12.92 -3.40
C GLU A 21 23.98 -12.22 -3.49
N THR A 22 22.91 -12.97 -3.75
CA THR A 22 21.54 -12.44 -3.81
C THR A 22 21.06 -11.98 -2.42
N TYR A 23 21.34 -12.75 -1.35
CA TYR A 23 21.01 -12.35 0.01
C TYR A 23 21.78 -11.11 0.49
N GLU A 24 23.00 -10.90 -0.01
CA GLU A 24 23.77 -9.69 0.25
C GLU A 24 23.19 -8.47 -0.46
N LYS A 25 22.80 -8.59 -1.74
CA LYS A 25 22.11 -7.51 -2.47
C LYS A 25 20.76 -7.14 -1.85
N LEU A 26 20.08 -8.10 -1.24
CA LEU A 26 18.79 -7.89 -0.56
C LEU A 26 18.91 -7.39 0.89
N GLY A 27 20.12 -7.23 1.43
CA GLY A 27 20.35 -6.68 2.77
C GLY A 27 19.89 -7.59 3.92
N VAL A 28 19.70 -8.89 3.68
CA VAL A 28 19.15 -9.83 4.68
C VAL A 28 20.20 -10.15 5.75
N PRO A 29 19.92 -9.95 7.05
CA PRO A 29 20.85 -10.21 8.15
C PRO A 29 21.35 -11.66 8.19
N LEU A 30 22.63 -11.85 8.50
CA LEU A 30 23.32 -13.15 8.52
C LEU A 30 22.61 -14.26 9.33
N HIS A 31 21.91 -13.90 10.40
CA HIS A 31 21.20 -14.85 11.26
C HIS A 31 19.88 -15.36 10.66
N GLU A 32 19.28 -14.65 9.70
CA GLU A 32 18.08 -15.10 8.98
C GLU A 32 18.40 -16.00 7.78
N ARG A 33 19.62 -15.87 7.21
CA ARG A 33 20.08 -16.66 6.06
C ARG A 33 20.08 -18.17 6.34
N ALA A 34 20.44 -18.59 7.55
CA ALA A 34 20.47 -20.00 7.96
C ALA A 34 19.06 -20.63 8.05
N ARG A 35 18.04 -19.81 8.32
CA ARG A 35 16.64 -20.26 8.46
C ARG A 35 15.89 -20.25 7.13
N LEU A 36 16.31 -19.39 6.20
CA LEU A 36 15.77 -19.29 4.84
C LEU A 36 16.37 -20.33 3.87
N ALA A 37 17.54 -20.89 4.18
CA ALA A 37 18.17 -21.95 3.37
C ALA A 37 17.28 -23.20 3.20
N GLY A 38 16.35 -23.46 4.13
CA GLY A 38 15.39 -24.57 4.05
C GLY A 38 13.96 -24.19 3.64
N VAL A 39 13.67 -22.90 3.43
CA VAL A 39 12.33 -22.41 3.07
C VAL A 39 12.41 -21.64 1.77
N ALA A 40 12.18 -22.37 0.67
CA ALA A 40 11.73 -21.86 -0.62
C ALA A 40 12.54 -20.70 -1.21
N VAL A 41 13.68 -21.06 -1.80
CA VAL A 41 14.36 -20.24 -2.82
C VAL A 41 13.38 -19.80 -3.93
N ASP A 42 12.38 -20.64 -4.25
CA ASP A 42 11.32 -20.30 -5.22
C ASP A 42 10.41 -19.14 -4.75
N ALA A 43 10.11 -19.02 -3.46
CA ALA A 43 9.21 -17.96 -2.96
C ALA A 43 9.86 -16.58 -3.00
N VAL A 44 11.19 -16.52 -2.87
CA VAL A 44 11.95 -15.25 -2.91
C VAL A 44 12.12 -14.79 -4.36
N PHE A 45 12.38 -15.69 -5.31
CA PHE A 45 12.47 -15.34 -6.73
C PHE A 45 11.11 -14.95 -7.34
N ASP A 46 10.02 -15.62 -6.94
CA ASP A 46 8.67 -15.20 -7.34
C ASP A 46 8.33 -13.81 -6.76
N SER A 47 8.64 -13.54 -5.50
CA SER A 47 8.28 -12.26 -4.88
C SER A 47 9.00 -11.04 -5.47
N VAL A 48 10.27 -11.17 -5.87
CA VAL A 48 11.03 -10.05 -6.46
C VAL A 48 10.56 -9.77 -7.88
N SER A 49 10.30 -10.81 -8.68
CA SER A 49 9.78 -10.63 -10.04
C SER A 49 8.36 -10.03 -10.02
N VAL A 50 7.52 -10.44 -9.07
CA VAL A 50 6.13 -10.02 -8.94
C VAL A 50 6.03 -8.56 -8.46
N ALA A 51 6.80 -8.15 -7.44
CA ALA A 51 6.77 -6.77 -6.94
C ALA A 51 7.28 -5.76 -8.00
N THR A 52 8.36 -6.08 -8.73
CA THR A 52 8.87 -5.22 -9.80
C THR A 52 7.92 -5.19 -11.00
N THR A 53 7.32 -6.34 -11.37
CA THR A 53 6.38 -6.41 -12.50
C THR A 53 5.10 -5.61 -12.22
N PHE A 54 4.58 -5.64 -11.00
CA PHE A 54 3.40 -4.86 -10.64
C PHE A 54 3.67 -3.37 -10.62
N LYS A 55 4.79 -2.94 -10.01
CA LYS A 55 5.20 -1.53 -10.05
C LYS A 55 5.38 -1.03 -11.49
N GLN A 56 6.00 -1.83 -12.36
CA GLN A 56 6.17 -1.46 -13.75
C GLN A 56 4.83 -1.32 -14.49
N ARG A 57 3.90 -2.26 -14.31
CA ARG A 57 2.57 -2.18 -14.95
C ARG A 57 1.75 -0.97 -14.50
N LEU A 58 1.83 -0.62 -13.21
CA LEU A 58 1.17 0.58 -12.68
C LEU A 58 1.80 1.84 -13.26
N HIS A 59 3.14 1.90 -13.27
CA HIS A 59 3.90 3.00 -13.87
C HIS A 59 3.58 3.17 -15.37
N ASP A 60 3.53 2.09 -16.14
CA ASP A 60 3.21 2.12 -17.57
C ASP A 60 1.77 2.61 -17.84
N ALA A 61 0.86 2.37 -16.90
CA ALA A 61 -0.52 2.90 -16.92
C ALA A 61 -0.63 4.33 -16.35
N GLY A 62 0.47 4.91 -15.83
CA GLY A 62 0.49 6.19 -15.14
C GLY A 62 -0.19 6.18 -13.76
N VAL A 63 -0.49 5.00 -13.23
CA VAL A 63 -1.09 4.84 -11.89
C VAL A 63 -0.01 5.01 -10.83
N ILE A 64 -0.25 5.89 -9.88
CA ILE A 64 0.60 6.07 -8.70
C ILE A 64 -0.02 5.26 -7.57
N PHE A 65 0.78 4.37 -6.98
CA PHE A 65 0.41 3.64 -5.77
C PHE A 65 1.64 3.50 -4.88
N CYS A 66 1.67 4.27 -3.80
CA CYS A 66 2.80 4.37 -2.90
C CYS A 66 2.34 4.71 -1.46
N PRO A 67 3.24 4.61 -0.46
CA PRO A 67 2.99 5.14 0.88
C PRO A 67 2.67 6.64 0.83
N PHE A 68 1.80 7.10 1.73
CA PHE A 68 1.42 8.51 1.79
C PHE A 68 2.64 9.42 2.00
N SER A 69 3.58 8.99 2.84
CA SER A 69 4.84 9.69 3.10
C SER A 69 5.69 9.93 1.84
N GLU A 70 5.72 8.97 0.91
CA GLU A 70 6.40 9.09 -0.39
C GLU A 70 5.66 10.09 -1.28
N ALA A 71 4.32 10.01 -1.34
CA ALA A 71 3.50 10.93 -2.14
C ALA A 71 3.64 12.40 -1.74
N VAL A 72 3.84 12.70 -0.45
CA VAL A 72 4.11 14.07 0.03
C VAL A 72 5.41 14.63 -0.54
N THR A 73 6.41 13.77 -0.76
CA THR A 73 7.73 14.18 -1.27
C THR A 73 7.75 14.26 -2.79
N ASP A 74 7.16 13.25 -3.46
CA ASP A 74 7.30 13.06 -4.90
C ASP A 74 6.15 13.69 -5.71
N HIS A 75 4.99 13.89 -5.09
CA HIS A 75 3.77 14.44 -5.71
C HIS A 75 3.10 15.53 -4.86
N PRO A 76 3.84 16.53 -4.37
CA PRO A 76 3.30 17.55 -3.45
C PRO A 76 2.11 18.32 -4.04
N GLU A 77 2.09 18.54 -5.36
CA GLU A 77 1.01 19.25 -6.04
C GLU A 77 -0.34 18.51 -6.00
N LEU A 78 -0.32 17.18 -6.00
CA LEU A 78 -1.52 16.36 -5.85
C LEU A 78 -1.99 16.37 -4.39
N ILE A 79 -1.04 16.26 -3.45
CA ILE A 79 -1.35 16.31 -2.02
C ILE A 79 -1.97 17.66 -1.65
N GLU A 80 -1.34 18.77 -2.02
CA GLU A 80 -1.84 20.12 -1.73
C GLU A 80 -3.23 20.37 -2.32
N ARG A 81 -3.54 19.79 -3.48
CA ARG A 81 -4.83 19.97 -4.14
C ARG A 81 -5.96 19.21 -3.47
N TYR A 82 -5.71 17.98 -3.02
CA TYR A 82 -6.79 17.05 -2.64
C TYR A 82 -6.83 16.69 -1.16
N LEU A 83 -5.72 16.81 -0.42
CA LEU A 83 -5.70 16.46 1.00
C LEU A 83 -6.65 17.37 1.79
N GLY A 84 -7.57 16.75 2.54
CA GLY A 84 -8.56 17.46 3.35
C GLY A 84 -9.71 18.10 2.56
N SER A 85 -9.79 17.84 1.25
CA SER A 85 -10.88 18.34 0.39
C SER A 85 -12.22 17.63 0.67
N VAL A 86 -12.17 16.38 1.15
CA VAL A 86 -13.34 15.59 1.52
C VAL A 86 -13.50 15.54 3.02
N VAL A 87 -12.40 15.30 3.75
CA VAL A 87 -12.39 15.23 5.22
C VAL A 87 -11.43 16.28 5.78
N PRO A 88 -11.91 17.53 5.98
CA PRO A 88 -11.08 18.60 6.53
C PRO A 88 -10.69 18.30 7.99
N TYR A 89 -9.60 18.90 8.46
CA TYR A 89 -9.14 18.73 9.85
C TYR A 89 -10.18 19.15 10.89
N SER A 90 -11.15 19.99 10.52
CA SER A 90 -12.22 20.47 11.40
C SER A 90 -13.47 19.58 11.42
N ASP A 91 -13.48 18.46 10.69
CA ASP A 91 -14.68 17.63 10.51
C ASP A 91 -15.18 17.04 11.83
N ASN A 92 -14.30 16.40 12.59
CA ASN A 92 -14.61 15.86 13.91
C ASN A 92 -13.34 15.70 14.77
N PHE A 93 -13.51 15.36 16.05
CA PHE A 93 -12.40 15.21 16.99
C PHE A 93 -11.33 14.22 16.51
N PHE A 94 -11.72 13.06 15.96
CA PHE A 94 -10.79 12.05 15.48
C PHE A 94 -10.14 12.45 14.15
N ALA A 95 -10.85 13.16 13.28
CA ALA A 95 -10.27 13.73 12.05
C ALA A 95 -9.23 14.81 12.38
N ALA A 96 -9.50 15.68 13.36
CA ALA A 96 -8.54 16.68 13.85
C ALA A 96 -7.29 16.02 14.43
N LEU A 97 -7.48 15.01 15.29
CA LEU A 97 -6.38 14.25 15.87
C LEU A 97 -5.58 13.53 14.79
N ASN A 98 -6.24 12.77 13.90
CA ASN A 98 -5.59 12.09 12.78
C ASN A 98 -4.79 13.08 11.94
N SER A 99 -5.38 14.20 11.52
CA SER A 99 -4.70 15.21 10.69
C SER A 99 -3.45 15.79 11.34
N ALA A 100 -3.38 15.82 12.67
CA ALA A 100 -2.23 16.32 13.41
C ALA A 100 -1.12 15.28 13.62
N VAL A 101 -1.46 13.99 13.70
CA VAL A 101 -0.51 12.93 14.15
C VAL A 101 -0.34 11.75 13.21
N PHE A 102 -1.05 11.69 12.08
CA PHE A 102 -0.87 10.61 11.12
C PHE A 102 0.56 10.61 10.58
N SER A 103 1.18 9.43 10.52
CA SER A 103 2.57 9.28 10.09
C SER A 103 2.70 8.64 8.72
N ASP A 104 1.70 7.85 8.31
CA ASP A 104 1.73 7.15 7.03
C ASP A 104 0.32 6.71 6.63
N GLY A 105 0.21 6.07 5.46
CA GLY A 105 -1.02 5.53 4.93
C GLY A 105 -0.84 5.21 3.45
N SER A 106 -1.92 5.24 2.68
CA SER A 106 -1.88 4.87 1.26
C SER A 106 -2.21 6.05 0.35
N PHE A 107 -1.44 6.25 -0.70
CA PHE A 107 -1.77 7.20 -1.76
C PHE A 107 -2.00 6.46 -3.08
N VAL A 108 -3.12 6.76 -3.73
CA VAL A 108 -3.47 6.23 -5.04
C VAL A 108 -3.90 7.38 -5.95
N TYR A 109 -3.29 7.48 -7.12
CA TYR A 109 -3.76 8.36 -8.19
C TYR A 109 -3.92 7.58 -9.49
N VAL A 110 -5.08 7.73 -10.13
CA VAL A 110 -5.40 7.08 -11.39
C VAL A 110 -5.71 8.15 -12.45
N PRO A 111 -4.92 8.22 -13.54
CA PRO A 111 -5.07 9.27 -14.55
C PRO A 111 -6.38 9.18 -15.33
N LYS A 112 -6.70 10.29 -16.02
CA LYS A 112 -7.91 10.43 -16.82
C LYS A 112 -8.07 9.29 -17.83
N GLY A 113 -9.23 8.64 -17.82
CA GLY A 113 -9.58 7.54 -18.72
C GLY A 113 -8.85 6.23 -18.47
N VAL A 114 -8.00 6.14 -17.43
CA VAL A 114 -7.23 4.92 -17.14
C VAL A 114 -8.07 3.97 -16.28
N ARG A 115 -8.21 2.74 -16.77
CA ARG A 115 -8.65 1.62 -15.94
C ARG A 115 -7.41 0.97 -15.33
N CYS A 116 -7.33 0.98 -14.00
CA CYS A 116 -6.23 0.37 -13.27
C CYS A 116 -6.07 -1.09 -13.73
N PRO A 117 -4.84 -1.52 -14.12
CA PRO A 117 -4.62 -2.83 -14.74
C PRO A 117 -4.82 -4.00 -13.78
N MET A 118 -4.95 -3.71 -12.49
CA MET A 118 -5.08 -4.69 -11.41
C MET A 118 -5.80 -4.08 -10.21
N GLU A 119 -6.21 -4.94 -9.28
CA GLU A 119 -6.73 -4.51 -7.99
C GLU A 119 -5.58 -4.11 -7.08
N LEU A 120 -5.75 -3.00 -6.37
CA LEU A 120 -4.81 -2.51 -5.39
C LEU A 120 -5.24 -3.04 -4.02
N SER A 121 -4.29 -3.54 -3.24
CA SER A 121 -4.58 -3.96 -1.88
C SER A 121 -3.49 -3.51 -0.92
N THR A 122 -3.92 -3.00 0.23
CA THR A 122 -3.06 -2.61 1.34
C THR A 122 -3.47 -3.41 2.55
N TYR A 123 -2.48 -4.05 3.17
CA TYR A 123 -2.69 -4.86 4.36
C TYR A 123 -1.80 -4.33 5.48
N PHE A 124 -2.40 -3.55 6.36
CA PHE A 124 -1.70 -2.99 7.50
C PHE A 124 -1.61 -4.04 8.62
N ARG A 125 -0.39 -4.56 8.85
CA ARG A 125 -0.12 -5.46 9.98
C ARG A 125 0.18 -4.65 11.23
N ILE A 126 -0.77 -4.65 12.17
CA ILE A 126 -0.67 -4.00 13.47
C ILE A 126 0.30 -4.78 14.36
N ASN A 127 1.59 -4.40 14.31
CA ASN A 127 2.65 -5.05 15.09
C ASN A 127 3.03 -4.30 16.39
N ALA A 128 2.71 -3.00 16.49
CA ALA A 128 3.12 -2.17 17.63
C ALA A 128 2.12 -2.24 18.79
N ALA A 129 2.61 -2.57 19.99
CA ALA A 129 1.82 -2.53 21.22
C ALA A 129 1.77 -1.10 21.77
N LYS A 130 0.59 -0.67 22.25
CA LYS A 130 0.36 0.56 23.03
C LYS A 130 0.50 1.90 22.30
N THR A 131 0.40 1.94 20.98
CA THR A 131 0.39 3.18 20.20
C THR A 131 -0.93 3.33 19.46
N GLY A 132 -1.57 4.50 19.55
CA GLY A 132 -2.71 4.81 18.68
C GLY A 132 -2.28 4.74 17.22
N GLN A 133 -3.10 4.14 16.38
CA GLN A 133 -2.83 4.04 14.95
C GLN A 133 -3.65 5.06 14.19
N PHE A 134 -2.92 5.95 13.54
CA PHE A 134 -3.47 7.03 12.73
C PHE A 134 -2.92 6.86 11.33
N GLU A 135 -3.77 6.39 10.44
CA GLU A 135 -3.45 6.24 9.03
C GLU A 135 -4.34 7.14 8.19
N ARG A 136 -3.82 7.60 7.06
CA ARG A 136 -4.58 8.39 6.11
C ARG A 136 -4.43 7.85 4.70
N THR A 137 -5.55 7.47 4.10
CA THR A 137 -5.60 6.99 2.72
C THR A 137 -6.23 8.07 1.84
N LEU A 138 -5.56 8.42 0.75
CA LEU A 138 -6.07 9.34 -0.27
C LEU A 138 -6.06 8.65 -1.64
N ILE A 139 -7.25 8.52 -2.23
CA ILE A 139 -7.45 7.91 -3.54
C ILE A 139 -8.09 8.94 -4.46
N ILE A 140 -7.42 9.21 -5.58
CA ILE A 140 -7.87 10.15 -6.61
C ILE A 140 -8.06 9.38 -7.91
N ALA A 141 -9.27 9.39 -8.44
CA ALA A 141 -9.61 8.86 -9.74
C ALA A 141 -10.04 10.02 -10.64
N GLU A 142 -9.23 10.34 -11.63
CA GLU A 142 -9.54 11.36 -12.64
C GLU A 142 -10.75 10.97 -13.50
N GLU A 143 -11.20 11.90 -14.35
CA GLU A 143 -12.38 11.69 -15.19
C GLU A 143 -12.30 10.38 -15.99
N GLY A 144 -13.30 9.51 -15.83
CA GLY A 144 -13.35 8.24 -16.55
C GLY A 144 -12.30 7.21 -16.12
N ALA A 145 -11.58 7.47 -15.02
CA ALA A 145 -10.68 6.51 -14.40
C ALA A 145 -11.46 5.44 -13.61
N SER A 146 -10.84 4.28 -13.39
CA SER A 146 -11.43 3.19 -12.61
C SER A 146 -10.37 2.44 -11.82
N VAL A 147 -10.64 2.18 -10.53
CA VAL A 147 -9.77 1.43 -9.63
C VAL A 147 -10.59 0.57 -8.68
N SER A 148 -10.07 -0.62 -8.38
CA SER A 148 -10.54 -1.49 -7.30
C SER A 148 -9.49 -1.43 -6.20
N TYR A 149 -9.87 -0.97 -5.01
CA TYR A 149 -8.97 -0.82 -3.87
C TYR A 149 -9.54 -1.59 -2.67
N LEU A 150 -8.72 -2.45 -2.09
CA LEU A 150 -9.05 -3.27 -0.92
C LEU A 150 -8.13 -2.89 0.24
N GLU A 151 -8.71 -2.34 1.29
CA GLU A 151 -8.02 -2.05 2.54
C GLU A 151 -8.44 -3.05 3.60
N GLY A 152 -7.46 -3.62 4.30
CA GLY A 152 -7.70 -4.56 5.38
C GLY A 152 -6.80 -4.29 6.57
N CYS A 153 -7.41 -4.24 7.76
CA CYS A 153 -6.71 -4.19 9.04
C CYS A 153 -6.96 -5.49 9.80
N SER A 154 -5.93 -6.03 10.44
CA SER A 154 -6.08 -7.19 11.34
C SER A 154 -5.30 -6.94 12.62
N ALA A 155 -6.00 -6.99 13.75
CA ALA A 155 -5.44 -6.78 15.08
C ALA A 155 -5.42 -8.09 15.88
N PRO A 156 -4.30 -8.44 16.55
CA PRO A 156 -4.32 -9.49 17.56
C PRO A 156 -5.18 -9.07 18.75
N GLN A 157 -5.98 -9.98 19.29
CA GLN A 157 -6.80 -9.71 20.48
C GLN A 157 -5.88 -9.44 21.68
N ARG A 158 -6.08 -8.29 22.33
CA ARG A 158 -5.32 -7.84 23.52
C ARG A 158 -6.30 -7.43 24.62
N ASP A 159 -5.84 -7.48 25.87
CA ASP A 159 -6.65 -7.12 27.05
C ASP A 159 -6.78 -5.60 27.25
N GLU A 160 -5.97 -4.79 26.56
CA GLU A 160 -5.99 -3.32 26.64
C GLU A 160 -6.70 -2.71 25.41
N ASN A 161 -7.47 -1.63 25.61
CA ASN A 161 -8.12 -0.88 24.52
C ASN A 161 -7.06 -0.21 23.63
N GLN A 162 -7.22 -0.35 22.31
CA GLN A 162 -6.39 0.34 21.32
C GLN A 162 -7.27 1.24 20.44
N LEU A 163 -6.84 2.48 20.22
CA LEU A 163 -7.50 3.41 19.30
C LEU A 163 -6.90 3.27 17.91
N HIS A 164 -7.75 2.95 16.94
CA HIS A 164 -7.45 3.03 15.52
C HIS A 164 -8.38 4.07 14.90
N ALA A 165 -7.80 5.15 14.40
CA ALA A 165 -8.53 6.27 13.82
C ALA A 165 -7.97 6.55 12.42
N ALA A 166 -8.48 5.81 11.45
CA ALA A 166 -8.17 6.00 10.04
C ALA A 166 -9.03 7.12 9.42
N VAL A 167 -8.45 7.87 8.49
CA VAL A 167 -9.18 8.79 7.62
C VAL A 167 -8.97 8.34 6.18
N VAL A 168 -10.07 8.18 5.43
CA VAL A 168 -10.03 7.79 4.03
C VAL A 168 -10.72 8.86 3.20
N GLU A 169 -10.02 9.42 2.22
CA GLU A 169 -10.53 10.38 1.26
C GLU A 169 -10.56 9.76 -0.13
N LEU A 170 -11.76 9.72 -0.73
CA LEU A 170 -11.97 9.22 -2.09
C LEU A 170 -12.46 10.36 -2.97
N VAL A 171 -11.67 10.73 -3.97
CA VAL A 171 -11.99 11.78 -4.93
C VAL A 171 -12.19 11.16 -6.30
N ALA A 172 -13.44 11.10 -6.76
CA ALA A 172 -13.77 10.69 -8.12
C ALA A 172 -14.18 11.91 -8.93
N LEU A 173 -13.39 12.27 -9.94
CA LEU A 173 -13.69 13.42 -10.80
C LEU A 173 -14.72 13.02 -11.86
N GLU A 174 -15.79 13.80 -11.94
CA GLU A 174 -16.82 13.63 -12.97
C GLU A 174 -16.41 14.30 -14.27
N ARG A 175 -16.93 13.76 -15.38
CA ARG A 175 -16.85 14.40 -16.69
C ARG A 175 -17.69 15.68 -16.65
N PRO A 176 -17.15 16.86 -16.98
CA PRO A 176 -17.93 18.09 -16.96
C PRO A 176 -19.06 17.97 -17.99
N THR A 177 -20.30 17.81 -17.50
CA THR A 177 -21.49 17.78 -18.34
C THR A 177 -21.87 19.21 -18.69
N SER A 178 -21.23 19.79 -19.71
CA SER A 178 -21.76 21.02 -20.33
C SER A 178 -22.99 20.68 -21.18
N SER A 179 -24.11 20.42 -20.51
CA SER A 179 -25.45 20.36 -21.11
C SER A 179 -26.36 21.25 -20.26
N THR A 180 -26.24 22.57 -20.44
CA THR A 180 -27.27 23.50 -20.01
C THR A 180 -28.51 23.28 -20.89
N ARG A 181 -29.37 22.31 -20.53
CA ARG A 181 -30.76 22.33 -20.99
C ARG A 181 -31.55 23.18 -20.00
N ARG A 182 -31.67 24.46 -20.34
CA ARG A 182 -32.62 25.39 -19.73
C ARG A 182 -34.04 24.86 -20.01
N CYS A 183 -34.61 24.09 -19.08
CA CYS A 183 -36.03 23.81 -19.10
C CYS A 183 -36.74 25.04 -18.53
N ARG A 184 -37.32 25.86 -19.41
CA ARG A 184 -38.31 26.86 -19.00
C ARG A 184 -39.60 26.10 -18.69
N THR A 185 -40.12 26.28 -17.48
CA THR A 185 -41.56 26.31 -17.23
C THR A 185 -41.95 27.74 -16.95
#